data_AF-A0A7L1GA79-F1
#
_entry.id   AF-A0A7L1GA79-F1
#
_cell.length_a   1.000
_cell.length_b   1.000
_cell.length_c   1.000
_cell.angle_alpha   90.00
_cell.angle_beta   90.00
_cell.angle_gamma   90.00
#
_symmetry.space_group_name_H-M   'P 1'
#
loop_
_entity.id
_entity.type
_entity.pdbx_description
1 polymer ?
#
loop_
_entity_poly.entity_id
_entity_poly.type
_entity_poly.pdbx_seq_one_letter_code
_entity_poly.pdbx_strand_id
1 'polypeptide(L)'
;RWTDYLPLGRRMPGTRFIAFKVPLKKSFDQKLPPEERFSPCDLLKKIKEQKEELGLIIDLTYTTRYYRPEELPATLCYSKIWTMGHEIPSKQTIYQFKYVVKKFLEDNKDNDKLIGVHCTHGLNRTGYLVCR
;
A
#
# COMPACT_ATOMS: atom_id res chain seq x y z
N ARG A 1 3.19 13.20 12.89
CA ARG A 1 3.68 11.83 12.58
C ARG A 1 3.20 11.31 11.24
N TRP A 2 1.91 11.11 10.95
CA TRP A 2 1.52 10.65 9.59
C TRP A 2 1.82 11.70 8.48
N THR A 3 1.69 12.99 8.80
CA THR A 3 2.06 14.13 7.94
C THR A 3 3.57 14.18 7.66
N ASP A 4 4.39 13.70 8.59
CA ASP A 4 5.86 13.79 8.53
C ASP A 4 6.48 12.87 7.46
N TYR A 5 5.69 12.02 6.80
CA TYR A 5 6.15 11.08 5.77
C TYR A 5 5.61 11.46 4.39
N LEU A 6 6.47 11.29 3.37
CA LEU A 6 6.08 11.42 1.97
C LEU A 6 4.91 10.47 1.65
N PRO A 7 3.88 10.93 0.92
CA PRO A 7 2.71 10.10 0.62
C PRO A 7 3.01 8.83 -0.16
N LEU A 8 3.86 8.92 -1.19
CA LEU A 8 4.14 7.86 -2.14
C LEU A 8 5.65 7.84 -2.45
N GLY A 9 6.26 6.64 -2.38
CA GLY A 9 7.63 6.41 -2.81
C GLY A 9 7.76 6.31 -4.33
N ARG A 10 8.88 5.76 -4.81
CA ARG A 10 9.06 5.37 -6.22
C ARG A 10 9.01 3.85 -6.34
N ARG A 11 8.76 3.36 -7.55
CA ARG A 11 8.97 1.95 -7.89
C ARG A 11 10.38 1.53 -7.50
N MET A 12 10.51 0.40 -6.82
CA MET A 12 11.82 -0.14 -6.45
C MET A 12 12.45 -0.83 -7.67
N PRO A 13 13.63 -0.38 -8.15
CA PRO A 13 14.25 -0.94 -9.35
C PRO A 13 14.45 -2.46 -9.28
N GLY A 14 14.22 -3.14 -10.40
CA GLY A 14 14.31 -4.61 -10.47
C GLY A 14 13.16 -5.36 -9.81
N THR A 15 12.13 -4.66 -9.32
CA THR A 15 10.94 -5.26 -8.72
C THR A 15 9.66 -4.64 -9.28
N ARG A 16 8.52 -5.21 -8.87
CA ARG A 16 7.18 -4.63 -9.09
C ARG A 16 6.60 -4.04 -7.80
N PHE A 17 7.43 -3.62 -6.85
CA PHE A 17 6.97 -3.02 -5.60
C PHE A 17 7.00 -1.49 -5.62
N ILE A 18 5.99 -0.89 -4.98
CA ILE A 18 5.96 0.51 -4.61
C ILE A 18 5.38 0.67 -3.21
N ALA A 19 5.99 1.53 -2.40
CA ALA A 19 5.58 1.78 -1.02
C ALA A 19 4.89 3.14 -0.88
N PHE A 20 3.89 3.23 -0.02
CA PHE A 20 3.21 4.49 0.32
C PHE A 20 2.70 4.48 1.77
N LYS A 21 2.42 5.66 2.33
CA LYS A 21 1.70 5.79 3.62
C LYS A 21 0.22 5.50 3.41
N VAL A 22 -0.52 5.15 4.46
CA VAL A 22 -1.93 4.81 4.29
C VAL A 22 -2.73 6.00 3.73
N PRO A 23 -3.51 5.83 2.65
CA PRO A 23 -4.46 6.84 2.22
C PRO A 23 -5.61 6.93 3.22
N LEU A 24 -6.17 8.13 3.39
CA LEU A 24 -7.20 8.43 4.38
C LEU A 24 -8.49 8.84 3.67
N LYS A 25 -9.62 8.28 4.11
CA LYS A 25 -10.95 8.67 3.65
C LYS A 25 -11.30 10.07 4.13
N LYS A 26 -12.26 10.69 3.45
CA LYS A 26 -12.70 12.08 3.64
C LYS A 26 -13.04 12.49 5.08
N SER A 27 -13.44 11.54 5.94
CA SER A 27 -13.72 11.84 7.37
C SER A 27 -12.48 12.31 8.14
N PHE A 28 -11.26 12.07 7.65
CA PHE A 28 -10.03 12.55 8.25
C PHE A 28 -9.66 13.98 7.81
N ASP A 29 -10.29 14.52 6.76
CA ASP A 29 -9.97 15.84 6.18
C ASP A 29 -10.10 16.99 7.18
N GLN A 30 -11.03 16.87 8.13
CA GLN A 30 -11.24 17.89 9.18
C GLN A 30 -10.03 18.01 10.12
N LYS A 31 -9.15 17.00 10.14
CA LYS A 31 -7.96 16.95 11.00
C LYS A 31 -6.67 17.22 10.22
N LEU A 32 -6.78 17.54 8.92
CA LEU A 32 -5.64 17.68 8.02
C LEU A 32 -5.74 18.96 7.18
N PRO A 33 -4.65 19.74 7.10
CA PRO A 33 -4.52 20.79 6.10
C PRO A 33 -4.72 20.22 4.67
N PRO A 34 -5.33 20.97 3.74
CA PRO A 34 -5.58 20.51 2.37
C PRO A 34 -4.35 19.94 1.65
N GLU A 35 -3.19 20.55 1.83
CA GLU A 35 -1.90 20.17 1.25
C GLU A 35 -1.34 18.84 1.79
N GLU A 36 -1.76 18.44 2.99
CA GLU A 36 -1.36 17.20 3.64
C GLU A 36 -2.31 16.03 3.33
N ARG A 37 -3.46 16.30 2.69
CA ARG A 37 -4.45 15.26 2.39
C ARG A 37 -3.90 14.26 1.39
N PHE A 38 -4.20 13.00 1.65
CA PHE A 38 -3.82 11.89 0.78
C PHE A 38 -4.91 10.84 0.81
N SER A 39 -5.83 10.92 -0.15
CA SER A 39 -6.95 9.99 -0.33
C SER A 39 -6.60 8.81 -1.24
N PRO A 40 -7.45 7.77 -1.31
CA PRO A 40 -7.30 6.71 -2.31
C PRO A 40 -7.26 7.25 -3.75
N CYS A 41 -8.03 8.30 -4.04
CA CYS A 41 -7.99 8.98 -5.34
C CYS A 41 -6.64 9.65 -5.60
N ASP A 42 -6.06 10.30 -4.58
CA ASP A 42 -4.73 10.94 -4.69
C ASP A 42 -3.62 9.90 -4.91
N LEU A 43 -3.73 8.73 -4.26
CA LEU A 43 -2.82 7.60 -4.50
C LEU A 43 -2.82 7.22 -5.98
N LEU A 44 -4.00 6.95 -6.56
CA LEU A 44 -4.13 6.51 -7.94
C LEU A 44 -3.65 7.58 -8.93
N LYS A 45 -3.95 8.85 -8.65
CA LYS A 45 -3.46 9.99 -9.43
C LYS A 45 -1.94 10.05 -9.42
N LYS A 46 -1.32 9.99 -8.23
CA LYS A 46 0.14 10.05 -8.08
C LYS A 46 0.86 8.86 -8.70
N ILE A 47 0.26 7.66 -8.66
CA ILE A 47 0.77 6.47 -9.37
C ILE A 47 0.80 6.72 -10.88
N LYS A 48 -0.30 7.25 -11.44
CA LYS A 48 -0.38 7.58 -12.87
C LYS A 48 0.60 8.69 -13.26
N GLU A 49 0.82 9.69 -12.40
CA GLU A 49 1.84 10.74 -12.60
C GLU A 49 3.26 10.17 -12.67
N GLN A 50 3.55 9.07 -11.98
CA GLN A 50 4.81 8.32 -12.10
C GLN A 50 4.86 7.40 -13.34
N LYS A 51 3.82 7.40 -14.19
CA LYS A 51 3.67 6.49 -15.34
C LYS A 51 3.64 5.01 -14.96
N GLU A 52 3.13 4.71 -13.77
CA GLU A 52 2.96 3.35 -13.26
C GLU A 52 1.46 3.02 -13.15
N GLU A 53 1.14 1.73 -12.97
CA GLU A 53 -0.23 1.27 -12.70
C GLU A 53 -0.21 0.29 -11.51
N LEU A 54 -1.15 0.40 -10.58
CA LEU A 54 -1.31 -0.59 -9.50
C LEU A 54 -2.19 -1.74 -9.99
N GLY A 55 -1.75 -2.98 -9.73
CA GLY A 55 -2.57 -4.19 -9.91
C GLY A 55 -3.00 -4.82 -8.59
N LEU A 56 -2.27 -4.56 -7.51
CA LEU A 56 -2.56 -5.07 -6.18
C LEU A 56 -2.20 -4.03 -5.10
N ILE A 57 -3.03 -3.89 -4.08
CA ILE A 57 -2.69 -3.26 -2.81
C ILE A 57 -2.61 -4.31 -1.70
N ILE A 58 -1.50 -4.33 -0.97
CA ILE A 58 -1.32 -5.07 0.29
C ILE A 58 -1.36 -4.07 1.45
N ASP A 59 -2.42 -4.15 2.25
CA ASP A 59 -2.63 -3.34 3.44
C ASP A 59 -2.15 -4.07 4.69
N LEU A 60 -1.10 -3.53 5.30
CA LEU A 60 -0.46 -4.07 6.51
C LEU A 60 -0.98 -3.43 7.80
N THR A 61 -1.93 -2.50 7.74
CA THR A 61 -2.45 -1.82 8.93
C THR A 61 -3.27 -2.77 9.78
N TYR A 62 -3.22 -2.61 11.10
CA TYR A 62 -4.01 -3.42 12.04
C TYR A 62 -5.40 -2.81 12.32
N THR A 63 -6.00 -2.17 11.30
CA THR A 63 -7.32 -1.53 11.39
C THR A 63 -7.94 -1.37 9.99
N THR A 64 -9.27 -1.29 9.88
CA THR A 64 -10.02 -0.99 8.63
C THR A 64 -10.54 0.44 8.59
N ARG A 65 -10.13 1.30 9.54
CA ARG A 65 -10.75 2.61 9.74
C ARG A 65 -10.32 3.66 8.71
N TYR A 66 -9.17 3.48 8.07
CA TYR A 66 -8.50 4.51 7.28
C TYR A 66 -9.20 4.78 5.93
N TYR A 67 -9.52 3.73 5.19
CA TYR A 67 -10.29 3.78 3.95
C TYR A 67 -10.92 2.41 3.70
N ARG A 68 -11.91 2.35 2.83
CA ARG A 68 -12.56 1.10 2.44
C ARG A 68 -12.06 0.61 1.07
N PRO A 69 -11.88 -0.71 0.86
CA PRO A 69 -11.52 -1.26 -0.44
C PRO A 69 -12.52 -0.88 -1.54
N GLU A 70 -13.80 -0.69 -1.19
CA GLU A 70 -14.85 -0.25 -2.13
C GLU A 70 -14.62 1.17 -2.69
N GLU A 71 -13.73 1.97 -2.08
CA GLU A 71 -13.30 3.28 -2.60
C GLU A 71 -12.25 3.15 -3.72
N LEU A 72 -11.71 1.94 -3.96
CA LEU A 72 -10.75 1.64 -5.01
C LEU A 72 -11.45 1.16 -6.29
N PRO A 73 -10.82 1.31 -7.47
CA PRO A 73 -11.32 0.73 -8.71
C PRO A 73 -11.52 -0.78 -8.59
N ALA A 74 -12.60 -1.31 -9.16
CA ALA A 74 -12.90 -2.75 -9.14
C ALA A 74 -11.81 -3.62 -9.80
N THR A 75 -11.01 -3.02 -10.68
CA THR A 75 -9.86 -3.68 -11.35
C THR A 75 -8.63 -3.81 -10.45
N LEU A 76 -8.60 -3.11 -9.31
CA LEU A 76 -7.47 -3.12 -8.39
C LEU A 76 -7.69 -4.15 -7.28
N CYS A 77 -6.88 -5.20 -7.26
CA CYS A 77 -6.95 -6.19 -6.20
C CYS A 77 -6.54 -5.58 -4.86
N TYR A 78 -7.19 -6.01 -3.78
CA TYR A 78 -6.88 -5.59 -2.42
C TYR A 78 -6.70 -6.80 -1.51
N SER A 79 -5.62 -6.81 -0.73
CA SER A 79 -5.32 -7.87 0.23
C SER A 79 -4.97 -7.27 1.60
N LYS A 80 -5.69 -7.68 2.64
CA LYS A 80 -5.46 -7.27 4.02
C LYS A 80 -4.58 -8.30 4.73
N ILE A 81 -3.41 -7.89 5.20
CA ILE A 81 -2.53 -8.72 6.02
C ILE A 81 -2.30 -8.01 7.36
N TRP A 82 -3.07 -8.41 8.37
CA TRP A 82 -3.05 -7.83 9.71
C TRP A 82 -1.65 -7.92 10.33
N THR A 83 -0.94 -6.79 10.35
CA THR A 83 0.42 -6.70 10.88
C THR A 83 0.47 -5.75 12.07
N MET A 84 0.59 -6.31 13.27
CA MET A 84 0.69 -5.53 14.50
C MET A 84 1.86 -4.53 14.43
N GLY A 85 1.63 -3.34 14.99
CA GLY A 85 2.68 -2.34 15.12
C GLY A 85 3.67 -2.74 16.22
N HIS A 86 4.89 -2.22 16.16
CA HIS A 86 5.94 -2.38 17.19
C HIS A 86 6.44 -3.81 17.44
N GLU A 87 5.91 -4.80 16.71
CA GLU A 87 6.38 -6.18 16.74
C GLU A 87 6.95 -6.60 15.38
N ILE A 88 7.87 -7.56 15.42
CA ILE A 88 8.39 -8.18 14.20
C ILE A 88 7.27 -9.03 13.58
N PRO A 89 6.97 -8.86 12.27
CA PRO A 89 5.97 -9.68 11.59
C PRO A 89 6.23 -11.18 11.78
N SER A 90 5.17 -11.91 12.16
CA SER A 90 5.24 -13.34 12.41
C SER A 90 5.61 -14.15 11.16
N LYS A 91 6.07 -15.39 11.33
CA LYS A 91 6.30 -16.32 10.20
C LYS A 91 5.05 -16.49 9.33
N GLN A 92 3.86 -16.51 9.94
CA GLN A 92 2.60 -16.60 9.23
C GLN A 92 2.32 -15.35 8.39
N THR A 93 2.57 -14.16 8.94
CA THR A 93 2.44 -12.88 8.23
C THR A 93 3.38 -12.83 7.02
N ILE A 94 4.64 -13.26 7.20
CA ILE A 94 5.63 -13.32 6.11
C ILE A 94 5.18 -14.32 5.04
N TYR A 95 4.71 -15.50 5.45
CA TYR A 95 4.20 -16.51 4.51
C TYR A 95 3.01 -15.99 3.69
N GLN A 96 2.03 -15.36 4.35
CA GLN A 96 0.87 -14.76 3.68
C GLN A 96 1.30 -13.68 2.67
N PHE A 97 2.23 -12.80 3.06
CA PHE A 97 2.76 -11.78 2.17
C PHE A 97 3.41 -12.41 0.93
N LYS A 98 4.30 -13.39 1.11
CA LYS A 98 4.96 -14.11 0.01
C LYS A 98 3.97 -14.82 -0.90
N TYR A 99 2.95 -15.46 -0.32
CA TYR A 99 1.91 -16.14 -1.08
C TYR A 99 1.11 -15.17 -1.97
N VAL A 100 0.65 -14.06 -1.40
CA VAL A 100 -0.12 -13.04 -2.14
C VAL A 100 0.72 -12.42 -3.26
N VAL A 101 1.98 -12.08 -2.98
CA VAL A 101 2.92 -11.55 -3.98
C VAL A 101 3.14 -12.56 -5.11
N LYS A 102 3.47 -13.81 -4.77
CA LYS A 102 3.73 -14.86 -5.76
C LYS A 102 2.53 -15.07 -6.67
N LYS A 103 1.33 -15.20 -6.08
CA LYS A 103 0.09 -15.38 -6.83
C LYS A 103 -0.16 -14.21 -7.79
N PHE A 104 -0.03 -12.97 -7.31
CA PHE A 104 -0.22 -11.80 -8.17
C PHE A 104 0.76 -11.80 -9.35
N LEU A 105 2.04 -12.08 -9.11
CA LEU A 105 3.05 -12.12 -10.17
C LEU A 105 2.79 -13.26 -11.16
N GLU A 106 2.27 -14.40 -10.70
CA GLU A 106 1.90 -15.53 -11.56
C GLU A 106 0.68 -15.22 -12.44
N ASP A 107 -0.32 -14.54 -11.90
CA ASP A 107 -1.55 -14.14 -12.59
C ASP A 107 -1.32 -12.93 -13.53
N ASN A 108 -0.23 -12.19 -13.37
CA ASN A 108 0.08 -10.96 -14.10
C ASN A 108 1.43 -11.00 -14.82
N LYS A 109 1.83 -12.17 -15.34
CA LYS A 109 3.12 -12.34 -16.06
C LYS A 109 3.19 -11.55 -17.37
N ASP A 110 2.04 -11.19 -17.93
CA ASP A 110 1.86 -10.52 -19.22
C ASP A 110 1.87 -8.98 -19.12
N ASN A 111 1.94 -8.44 -17.90
CA ASN A 111 1.91 -7.01 -17.66
C ASN A 111 2.91 -6.58 -16.58
N ASP A 112 3.08 -5.27 -16.42
CA ASP A 112 4.04 -4.67 -15.49
C ASP A 112 3.37 -3.94 -14.31
N LYS A 113 2.11 -4.26 -14.00
CA LYS A 113 1.36 -3.63 -12.90
C LYS A 113 2.05 -3.81 -11.55
N LEU A 114 2.06 -2.80 -10.71
CA LEU A 114 2.76 -2.81 -9.44
C LEU A 114 1.93 -3.39 -8.29
N ILE A 115 2.66 -3.92 -7.31
CA ILE A 115 2.20 -4.27 -5.98
C ILE A 115 2.46 -3.07 -5.07
N GLY A 116 1.39 -2.38 -4.72
CA GLY A 116 1.37 -1.31 -3.73
C GLY A 116 1.36 -1.88 -2.33
N VAL A 117 2.36 -1.54 -1.51
CA VAL A 117 2.43 -2.01 -0.12
C VAL A 117 2.41 -0.83 0.83
N HIS A 118 1.47 -0.84 1.79
CA HIS A 118 1.42 0.21 2.80
C HIS A 118 1.21 -0.35 4.21
N CYS A 119 1.75 0.39 5.17
CA CYS A 119 1.34 0.32 6.56
C CYS A 119 0.82 1.72 6.95
N THR A 120 0.88 2.12 8.23
CA THR A 120 0.44 3.48 8.61
C THR A 120 1.32 4.55 7.96
N HIS A 121 2.64 4.37 7.97
CA HIS A 121 3.60 5.36 7.46
C HIS A 121 4.31 4.92 6.17
N GLY A 122 4.04 3.71 5.68
CA GLY A 122 4.72 3.17 4.49
C GLY A 122 6.20 2.81 4.68
N LEU A 123 6.73 2.86 5.90
CA LEU A 123 8.16 2.68 6.17
C LEU A 123 8.47 1.35 6.86
N ASN A 124 8.27 1.23 8.17
CA ASN A 124 8.83 0.12 8.97
C ASN A 124 8.31 -1.27 8.57
N ARG A 125 7.00 -1.52 8.68
CA ARG A 125 6.39 -2.83 8.35
C ARG A 125 6.46 -3.12 6.85
N THR A 126 6.25 -2.08 6.04
CA THR A 126 6.36 -2.16 4.58
C THR A 126 7.76 -2.59 4.15
N GLY A 127 8.79 -1.88 4.60
CA GLY A 127 10.18 -2.19 4.28
C GLY A 127 10.60 -3.56 4.80
N TYR A 128 10.21 -3.92 6.02
CA TYR A 128 10.51 -5.25 6.57
C TYR A 128 9.97 -6.38 5.69
N LEU A 129 8.70 -6.32 5.28
CA LEU A 129 8.10 -7.39 4.47
C LEU A 129 8.57 -7.39 3.01
N VAL A 130 8.85 -6.22 2.44
CA VAL A 130 9.37 -6.13 1.06
C VAL A 130 10.81 -6.68 0.97
N CYS A 131 11.62 -6.51 2.02
CA CYS A 131 13.01 -6.96 2.03
C CYS A 131 13.23 -8.40 2.53
N ARG A 132 12.19 -9.19 2.85
CA ARG A 132 12.32 -10.48 3.55
C ARG A 132 11.71 -11.68 2.82
#